data_AF-X1R313-F1
#
_entry.id   AF-X1R313-F1
#
_cell.length_a   1.000
_cell.length_b   1.000
_cell.length_c   1.000
_cell.angle_alpha   90.00
_cell.angle_beta   90.00
_cell.angle_gamma   90.00
#
_symmetry.space_group_name_H-M   'P 1'
#
loop_
_entity.id
_entity.type
_entity.pdbx_description
1 polymer ?
#
loop_
_entity_poly.entity_id
_entity_poly.type
_entity_poly.pdbx_seq_one_letter_code
_entity_poly.pdbx_strand_id
1 'polypeptide(L)'
;MGTTTKYKPNVEIASDPESLAQRSVGLFVADAQKAIKAKDAFFVAISGGHTPKRFFELLGEVPQAGSLPWDKIQLFWVDERYV
;
A
#
# COMPACT_ATOMS: atom_id res chain seq x y z
N MET A 1 -13.30 -11.21 28.08
CA MET A 1 -11.82 -11.30 28.09
C MET A 1 -11.27 -10.08 27.39
N GLY A 2 -10.70 -9.13 28.13
CA GLY A 2 -10.19 -7.89 27.58
C GLY A 2 -8.77 -8.08 27.04
N THR A 3 -8.60 -7.92 25.74
CA THR A 3 -7.28 -7.81 25.09
C THR A 3 -7.18 -6.45 24.41
N THR A 4 -7.08 -5.38 25.20
CA THR A 4 -6.58 -4.11 24.68
C THR A 4 -5.06 -4.16 24.73
N THR A 5 -4.46 -4.80 23.73
CA THR A 5 -3.06 -4.57 23.39
C THR A 5 -2.90 -3.06 23.19
N LYS A 6 -2.00 -2.41 23.94
CA LYS A 6 -1.68 -0.98 23.77
C LYS A 6 -0.97 -0.80 22.42
N TYR A 7 -1.72 -0.81 21.32
CA TYR A 7 -1.21 -0.51 19.99
C TYR A 7 -0.87 0.98 19.93
N LYS A 8 0.39 1.29 19.61
CA LYS A 8 0.83 2.66 19.35
C LYS A 8 0.98 2.82 17.84
N PRO A 9 0.06 3.53 17.16
CA PRO A 9 0.20 3.79 15.73
C PRO A 9 1.43 4.66 15.46
N ASN A 10 2.07 4.44 14.31
CA ASN A 10 2.92 5.46 13.70
C ASN A 10 1.98 6.45 12.99
N VAL A 11 1.95 7.70 13.43
CA VAL A 11 1.07 8.74 12.87
C VAL A 11 1.93 9.73 12.12
N GLU A 12 1.68 9.85 10.82
CA GLU A 12 2.34 10.80 9.95
C GLU A 12 1.31 11.78 9.38
N ILE A 13 1.69 13.05 9.25
CA ILE A 13 0.85 14.11 8.71
C ILE A 13 1.47 14.57 7.40
N ALA A 14 0.75 14.40 6.30
CA ALA A 14 1.10 14.94 4.99
C ALA A 14 0.57 16.38 4.86
N SER A 15 1.26 17.20 4.06
CA SER A 15 0.86 18.60 3.82
C SER A 15 -0.39 18.71 2.96
N ASP A 16 -0.59 17.75 2.06
CA ASP A 16 -1.61 17.77 1.02
C ASP A 16 -1.85 16.33 0.47
N PRO A 17 -2.91 16.13 -0.34
CA PRO A 17 -3.20 14.81 -0.91
C PRO A 17 -2.12 14.24 -1.84
N GLU A 18 -1.36 15.09 -2.54
CA GLU A 18 -0.32 14.64 -3.46
C GLU A 18 0.87 14.05 -2.70
N SER A 19 1.35 14.75 -1.68
CA SER A 19 2.41 14.29 -0.78
C SER A 19 2.00 13.02 -0.03
N LEU A 20 0.71 12.87 0.33
CA LEU A 20 0.19 11.62 0.89
C LEU A 20 0.30 10.46 -0.10
N ALA A 21 -0.10 10.68 -1.36
CA ALA A 21 -0.04 9.67 -2.40
C ALA A 21 1.40 9.24 -2.71
N GLN A 22 2.32 10.20 -2.88
CA GLN A 22 3.74 9.94 -3.12
C GLN A 22 4.38 9.14 -1.96
N ARG A 23 4.10 9.52 -0.71
CA ARG A 23 4.57 8.75 0.47
C ARG A 23 4.01 7.34 0.47
N SER A 24 2.73 7.18 0.15
CA SER A 24 2.08 5.86 0.09
C SER A 24 2.72 4.96 -0.98
N VAL A 25 3.11 5.51 -2.14
CA VAL A 25 3.88 4.79 -3.16
C VAL A 25 5.24 4.34 -2.61
N GLY A 26 5.95 5.24 -1.92
CA GLY A 26 7.22 4.89 -1.28
C GLY A 26 7.09 3.74 -0.27
N LEU A 27 6.05 3.78 0.57
CA LEU A 27 5.76 2.71 1.54
C LEU A 27 5.44 1.39 0.83
N PHE A 28 4.58 1.42 -0.19
CA PHE A 28 4.22 0.22 -0.95
C PHE A 28 5.45 -0.45 -1.59
N VAL A 29 6.31 0.32 -2.26
CA VAL A 29 7.53 -0.19 -2.89
C VAL A 29 8.47 -0.79 -1.85
N ALA A 30 8.69 -0.09 -0.73
CA ALA A 30 9.57 -0.56 0.33
C ALA A 30 9.06 -1.86 0.98
N ASP A 31 7.75 -1.93 1.26
CA ASP A 31 7.14 -3.12 1.85
C ASP A 31 7.09 -4.30 0.87
N ALA A 32 6.83 -4.05 -0.41
CA ALA A 32 6.89 -5.06 -1.45
C ALA A 32 8.31 -5.67 -1.54
N GLN A 33 9.34 -4.83 -1.65
CA GLN A 33 10.73 -5.27 -1.70
C GLN A 33 11.13 -6.06 -0.46
N LYS A 34 10.72 -5.58 0.73
CA LYS A 34 11.00 -6.26 2.00
C LYS A 34 10.32 -7.61 2.09
N ALA A 35 9.04 -7.70 1.72
CA ALA A 35 8.27 -8.93 1.78
C ALA A 35 8.77 -9.96 0.77
N ILE A 36 9.00 -9.56 -0.48
CA ILE A 36 9.54 -10.43 -1.53
C ILE A 36 10.93 -10.94 -1.14
N LYS A 37 11.81 -10.08 -0.61
CA LYS A 37 13.12 -10.52 -0.13
C LYS A 37 13.03 -11.57 0.99
N ALA A 38 12.05 -11.43 1.89
CA ALA A 38 11.93 -12.29 3.06
C ALA A 38 11.15 -13.59 2.80
N LYS A 39 10.17 -13.58 1.89
CA LYS A 39 9.17 -14.65 1.73
C LYS A 39 8.90 -15.04 0.28
N ASP A 40 9.61 -14.45 -0.66
CA ASP A 40 9.40 -14.60 -2.11
C ASP A 40 8.00 -14.21 -2.61
N ALA A 41 7.23 -13.50 -1.80
CA ALA A 41 5.89 -13.01 -2.14
C ALA A 41 5.52 -11.78 -1.30
N PHE A 42 4.70 -10.91 -1.88
CA PHE A 42 4.07 -9.78 -1.20
C PHE A 42 2.55 -9.90 -1.33
N PHE A 43 1.86 -10.08 -0.20
CA PHE A 43 0.40 -10.12 -0.14
C PHE A 43 -0.10 -8.81 0.44
N VAL A 44 -0.96 -8.11 -0.29
CA VAL A 44 -1.45 -6.79 0.13
C VAL A 44 -2.91 -6.62 -0.23
N ALA A 45 -3.68 -6.11 0.73
CA ALA A 45 -5.08 -5.77 0.53
C ALA A 45 -5.21 -4.27 0.30
N ILE A 46 -5.94 -3.88 -0.73
CA ILE A 46 -6.15 -2.50 -1.15
C ILE A 46 -7.60 -2.08 -0.93
N SER A 47 -7.78 -0.80 -0.58
CA SER A 47 -9.10 -0.17 -0.44
C SER A 47 -9.44 0.66 -1.66
N GLY A 48 -10.74 0.74 -1.96
CA GLY A 48 -11.27 1.68 -2.93
C GLY A 48 -11.44 3.10 -2.35
N GLY A 49 -11.97 4.02 -3.17
CA GLY A 49 -12.33 5.38 -2.74
C GLY A 49 -11.45 6.47 -3.32
N HIS A 50 -11.75 7.72 -2.97
CA HIS A 50 -11.07 8.88 -3.54
C HIS A 50 -9.63 9.05 -3.04
N THR A 51 -9.36 8.76 -1.77
CA THR A 51 -8.02 8.92 -1.19
C THR A 51 -6.98 7.98 -1.81
N PRO A 52 -7.24 6.66 -1.98
CA PRO A 52 -6.28 5.76 -2.62
C PRO A 52 -6.12 5.99 -4.14
N LYS A 53 -7.09 6.66 -4.80
CA LYS A 53 -7.08 6.86 -6.26
C LYS A 53 -5.77 7.45 -6.76
N ARG A 54 -5.31 8.55 -6.15
CA ARG A 54 -4.08 9.23 -6.58
C ARG A 54 -2.83 8.38 -6.35
N PHE A 55 -2.83 7.57 -5.29
CA PHE A 55 -1.77 6.59 -5.04
C PHE A 55 -1.69 5.56 -6.18
N PHE A 56 -2.82 5.01 -6.66
CA PHE A 56 -2.81 4.03 -7.75
C PHE A 56 -2.34 4.63 -9.08
N GLU A 57 -2.75 5.86 -9.39
CA GLU A 57 -2.25 6.59 -10.57
C GLU A 57 -0.72 6.70 -10.53
N LEU A 58 -0.18 7.22 -9.42
CA LEU A 58 1.27 7.33 -9.24
C LEU A 58 1.97 5.97 -9.26
N LEU A 59 1.38 4.94 -8.66
CA LEU A 59 1.93 3.58 -8.65
C LEU A 59 2.10 3.03 -10.08
N GLY A 60 1.22 3.40 -11.01
CA GLY A 60 1.34 3.04 -12.43
C GLY A 60 2.34 3.89 -13.23
N GLU A 61 2.73 5.06 -12.71
CA GLU A 61 3.60 6.02 -13.40
C GLU A 61 5.06 5.95 -12.95
N VAL A 62 5.32 5.67 -11.67
CA VAL A 62 6.68 5.81 -11.13
C VAL A 62 7.60 4.64 -11.54
N PRO A 63 8.84 4.91 -11.97
CA PRO A 63 9.77 3.86 -12.41
C PRO A 63 10.08 2.78 -11.35
N GLN A 64 10.04 3.16 -10.06
CA GLN A 64 10.33 2.24 -8.96
C GLN A 64 9.26 1.16 -8.83
N ALA A 65 7.99 1.52 -9.06
CA ALA A 65 6.88 0.57 -9.06
C ALA A 65 6.87 -0.27 -10.33
N GLY A 66 7.21 0.33 -11.49
CA GLY A 66 7.38 -0.41 -12.75
C GLY A 66 8.48 -1.49 -12.69
N SER A 67 9.45 -1.34 -11.78
CA SER A 67 10.56 -2.29 -11.57
C SER A 67 10.27 -3.38 -10.53
N LEU A 68 9.08 -3.39 -9.91
CA LEU A 68 8.70 -4.43 -8.96
C LEU A 68 8.43 -5.76 -9.68
N PRO A 69 8.77 -6.92 -9.07
CA PRO A 69 8.42 -8.23 -9.62
C PRO A 69 6.93 -8.52 -9.37
N TRP A 70 6.07 -8.00 -10.25
CA TRP A 70 4.61 -8.09 -10.12
C TRP A 70 4.07 -9.52 -10.12
N ASP A 71 4.81 -10.48 -10.69
CA ASP A 71 4.54 -11.92 -10.62
C ASP A 71 4.57 -12.46 -9.18
N LYS A 72 5.23 -11.75 -8.26
CA LYS A 72 5.33 -12.08 -6.83
C LYS A 72 4.41 -11.25 -5.94
N ILE A 73 3.59 -10.38 -6.53
CA ILE A 73 2.69 -9.49 -5.79
C ILE A 73 1.25 -10.01 -5.94
N GLN A 74 0.62 -10.31 -4.81
CA GLN A 74 -0.77 -10.77 -4.74
C GLN A 74 -1.63 -9.64 -4.17
N LEU A 75 -2.47 -9.07 -5.02
CA LEU A 75 -3.39 -7.98 -4.69
C LEU A 75 -4.76 -8.55 -4.30
N PHE A 76 -5.31 -8.05 -3.20
CA PHE A 76 -6.66 -8.37 -2.73
C PHE A 76 -7.46 -7.09 -2.56
N TRP A 77 -8.76 -7.14 -2.81
CA TRP A 77 -9.67 -6.08 -2.39
C TRP A 77 -10.10 -6.33 -0.94
N VAL A 78 -10.11 -5.27 -0.11
CA VAL A 78 -10.65 -5.37 1.26
C VAL A 78 -12.19 -5.46 1.25
N ASP A 79 -12.84 -4.82 0.28
CA ASP A 79 -14.28 -4.82 0.04
C ASP A 79 -14.54 -4.60 -1.47
N GLU A 80 -15.73 -5.01 -1.95
CA GLU A 80 -16.23 -4.67 -3.28
C GLU A 80 -17.76 -4.57 -3.25
N ARG A 81 -18.32 -3.87 -4.23
CA ARG A 81 -19.74 -3.56 -4.37
C ARG A 81 -20.30 -4.50 -5.42
N TYR A 82 -21.32 -5.24 -5.03
CA TYR A 82 -22.11 -6.04 -5.97
C TYR A 82 -23.16 -5.12 -6.60
N VAL A 83 -22.87 -4.61 -7.81
CA VAL A 83 -23.69 -3.64 -8.55
C VAL A 83 -24.10 -4.17 -9.92
#